data_AF-A0A426R4J3-F1
#
_entry.id   AF-A0A426R4J3-F1
#
_cell.length_a   1.000
_cell.length_b   1.000
_cell.length_c   1.000
_cell.angle_alpha   90.00
_cell.angle_beta   90.00
_cell.angle_gamma   90.00
#
_symmetry.space_group_name_H-M   'P 1'
#
loop_
_entity.id
_entity.type
_entity.pdbx_description
1 polymer ?
#
loop_
_entity_poly.entity_id
_entity_poly.type
_entity_poly.pdbx_seq_one_letter_code
_entity_poly.pdbx_strand_id
1 'polypeptide(L)'
;MYGGDILAGHSRMRKVPAPRVPAERGLVVEDAASGFCGAVVGFERTYDGDFVRLEDAARTTRLFALREAAFMIDGKRVTLERAVAPKKQESTRSASGSTKVENLRARTARASRIWVEGVHDAALVERVWGHDLRVEGVVVEHLEGLDNLGERLAEFQPGPGRRVGVLVDHLVEGSKESRLTTSLGEHVLVTGHPYIDVWEAVRPKAVGIAAWPKIPRGEDWKTGICRELGWGTPKDGWRHVYGSVSTFRDLEAPLIGAVERLVDFVTEV
;
A
#
# COMPACT_ATOMS: atom_id res chain seq x y z
N MET A 1 -59.14 48.35 23.98
CA MET A 1 -58.58 48.57 22.62
C MET A 1 -57.10 48.87 22.78
N TYR A 2 -56.29 47.96 22.22
CA TYR A 2 -54.86 48.04 21.88
C TYR A 2 -53.98 49.06 22.62
N GLY A 3 -53.35 48.59 23.70
CA GLY A 3 -52.07 49.16 24.16
C GLY A 3 -50.99 48.71 23.18
N GLY A 4 -50.36 49.66 22.49
CA GLY A 4 -49.19 49.40 21.67
C GLY A 4 -48.05 48.91 22.55
N ASP A 5 -47.50 47.75 22.19
CA ASP A 5 -46.31 47.21 22.83
C ASP A 5 -45.09 48.05 22.41
N ILE A 6 -44.57 48.81 23.38
CA ILE A 6 -43.46 49.76 23.25
C ILE A 6 -42.10 49.03 23.38
N LEU A 7 -42.10 47.70 23.52
CA LEU A 7 -40.89 46.86 23.59
C LEU A 7 -40.57 46.15 22.27
N ALA A 8 -41.18 46.54 21.14
CA ALA A 8 -40.78 46.11 19.81
C ALA A 8 -39.41 46.72 19.44
N GLY A 9 -38.35 46.20 20.06
CA GLY A 9 -36.97 46.49 19.71
C GLY A 9 -36.75 46.26 18.22
N HIS A 10 -36.17 47.27 17.56
CA HIS A 10 -35.88 47.27 16.13
C HIS A 10 -35.29 45.93 15.67
N SER A 11 -36.01 45.19 14.82
CA SER A 11 -35.50 43.96 14.17
C SER A 11 -34.46 44.23 13.07
N ARG A 12 -33.86 45.42 13.05
CA ARG A 12 -32.85 45.79 12.05
C ARG A 12 -31.45 45.41 12.54
N MET A 13 -30.87 44.45 11.81
CA MET A 13 -29.47 44.00 11.79
C MET A 13 -29.22 42.64 12.45
N ARG A 14 -29.89 41.60 11.93
CA ARG A 14 -29.28 40.27 11.92
C ARG A 14 -28.11 40.33 10.93
N LYS A 15 -26.87 40.45 11.42
CA LYS A 15 -25.64 40.37 10.61
C LYS A 15 -25.71 39.09 9.78
N VAL A 16 -25.86 39.21 8.46
CA VAL A 16 -25.72 38.08 7.55
C VAL A 16 -24.22 37.74 7.52
N PRO A 17 -23.81 36.53 7.92
CA PRO A 17 -22.40 36.14 7.88
C PRO A 17 -21.88 36.23 6.44
N ALA A 18 -20.65 36.70 6.26
CA ALA A 18 -20.03 36.72 4.95
C ALA A 18 -19.87 35.29 4.40
N PRO A 19 -20.09 35.06 3.09
CA PRO A 19 -19.89 33.75 2.49
C PRO A 19 -18.47 33.25 2.76
N ARG A 20 -18.37 31.97 3.09
CA ARG A 20 -17.10 31.27 3.35
C ARG A 20 -16.57 30.73 2.04
N VAL A 21 -15.29 31.00 1.75
CA VAL A 21 -14.65 30.61 0.50
C VAL A 21 -13.34 29.88 0.84
N PRO A 22 -13.11 28.67 0.31
CA PRO A 22 -11.82 27.99 0.44
C PRO A 22 -10.72 28.82 -0.22
N ALA A 23 -9.65 29.14 0.50
CA ALA A 23 -8.49 29.84 -0.06
C ALA A 23 -7.60 28.86 -0.86
N GLU A 24 -8.08 28.50 -2.04
CA GLU A 24 -7.33 27.69 -3.00
C GLU A 24 -6.12 28.45 -3.55
N ARG A 25 -5.04 27.74 -3.87
CA ARG A 25 -3.83 28.37 -4.43
C ARG A 25 -4.17 29.02 -5.77
N GLY A 26 -3.80 30.28 -5.95
CA GLY A 26 -4.11 31.07 -7.14
C GLY A 26 -5.42 31.86 -7.06
N LEU A 27 -6.26 31.63 -6.03
CA LEU A 27 -7.43 32.47 -5.79
C LEU A 27 -6.99 33.91 -5.51
N VAL A 28 -7.50 34.86 -6.29
CA VAL A 28 -7.21 36.29 -6.12
C VAL A 28 -8.24 36.89 -5.17
N VAL A 29 -7.75 37.53 -4.12
CA VAL A 29 -8.55 38.15 -3.07
C VAL A 29 -7.98 39.51 -2.71
N GLU A 30 -8.82 40.39 -2.21
CA GLU A 30 -8.42 41.66 -1.65
C GLU A 30 -8.61 41.66 -0.13
N ASP A 31 -7.62 42.10 0.65
CA ASP A 31 -7.80 42.34 2.08
C ASP A 31 -8.62 43.61 2.32
N ALA A 32 -9.76 43.48 2.99
CA ALA A 32 -10.74 44.56 3.15
C ALA A 32 -10.25 45.73 4.03
N ALA A 33 -9.20 45.52 4.84
CA ALA A 33 -8.65 46.55 5.73
C ALA A 33 -7.55 47.37 5.06
N SER A 34 -6.67 46.72 4.30
CA SER A 34 -5.51 47.35 3.66
C SER A 34 -5.68 47.64 2.17
N GLY A 35 -6.69 47.04 1.52
CA GLY A 35 -6.87 47.11 0.07
C GLY A 35 -5.83 46.31 -0.73
N PHE A 36 -5.05 45.45 -0.07
CA PHE A 36 -4.02 44.66 -0.74
C PHE A 36 -4.67 43.53 -1.55
N CYS A 37 -4.49 43.55 -2.87
CA CYS A 37 -5.00 42.53 -3.78
C CYS A 37 -3.88 41.57 -4.22
N GLY A 38 -4.09 40.27 -4.05
CA GLY A 38 -3.11 39.26 -4.45
C GLY A 38 -3.67 37.84 -4.52
N ALA A 39 -2.91 36.96 -5.16
CA ALA A 39 -3.22 35.54 -5.29
C ALA A 39 -2.74 34.75 -4.06
N VAL A 40 -3.53 33.79 -3.61
CA VAL A 40 -3.15 32.87 -2.53
C VAL A 40 -1.97 32.00 -2.98
N VAL A 41 -0.83 32.12 -2.30
CA VAL A 41 0.39 31.34 -2.58
C VAL A 41 0.77 30.36 -1.48
N GLY A 42 0.13 30.47 -0.31
CA GLY A 42 0.36 29.55 0.79
C GLY A 42 -0.34 29.95 2.08
N PHE A 43 -0.08 29.19 3.13
CA PHE A 43 -0.60 29.44 4.47
C PHE A 43 0.52 29.33 5.48
N GLU A 44 0.38 30.07 6.57
CA GLU A 44 1.30 30.05 7.68
C GLU A 44 0.52 29.93 8.99
N ARG A 45 1.02 29.10 9.91
CA ARG A 45 0.49 29.02 11.28
C ARG A 45 1.49 29.75 12.16
N THR A 46 1.05 30.81 12.81
CA THR A 46 1.83 31.50 13.84
C THR A 46 1.21 31.23 15.21
N TYR A 47 1.86 31.69 16.28
CA TYR A 47 1.31 31.60 17.63
C TYR A 47 -0.02 32.37 17.79
N ASP A 48 -0.24 33.37 16.92
CA ASP A 48 -1.45 34.21 16.89
C ASP A 48 -2.56 33.69 15.95
N GLY A 49 -2.36 32.54 15.29
CA GLY A 49 -3.42 31.86 14.52
C GLY A 49 -3.06 31.50 13.08
N ASP A 50 -4.10 31.35 12.26
CA ASP A 50 -3.98 31.01 10.82
C ASP A 50 -3.83 32.26 9.95
N PHE A 51 -2.84 32.23 9.07
CA PHE A 51 -2.58 33.28 8.09
C PHE A 51 -2.56 32.72 6.67
N VAL A 52 -3.07 33.50 5.73
CA VAL A 52 -2.93 33.29 4.29
C VAL A 52 -1.84 34.21 3.75
N ARG A 53 -1.00 33.66 2.87
CA ARG A 53 0.02 34.41 2.15
C ARG A 53 -0.54 34.80 0.78
N LEU A 54 -0.60 36.09 0.52
CA LEU A 54 -1.02 36.65 -0.77
C LEU A 54 0.18 37.23 -1.50
N GLU A 55 0.22 37.06 -2.82
CA GLU A 55 1.24 37.61 -3.72
C GLU A 55 0.57 38.55 -4.73
N ASP A 56 1.06 39.79 -4.85
CA ASP A 56 0.56 40.76 -5.83
C ASP A 56 1.24 40.61 -7.22
N ALA A 57 0.81 41.41 -8.19
CA ALA A 57 1.37 41.38 -9.55
C ALA A 57 2.86 41.77 -9.62
N ALA A 58 3.37 42.49 -8.62
CA ALA A 58 4.78 42.85 -8.48
C ALA A 58 5.60 41.78 -7.73
N ARG A 59 5.01 40.62 -7.43
CA ARG A 59 5.58 39.51 -6.64
C ARG A 59 5.89 39.89 -5.18
N THR A 60 5.22 40.91 -4.64
CA THR A 60 5.31 41.22 -3.21
C THR A 60 4.40 40.28 -2.45
N THR A 61 4.95 39.58 -1.45
CA THR A 61 4.17 38.67 -0.60
C THR A 61 3.87 39.28 0.75
N ARG A 62 2.63 39.14 1.24
CA ARG A 62 2.21 39.57 2.58
C ARG A 62 1.33 38.52 3.27
N LEU A 63 1.37 38.50 4.59
CA LEU A 63 0.56 37.60 5.43
C LEU A 63 -0.67 38.34 5.97
N PHE A 64 -1.82 37.70 5.86
CA PHE A 64 -3.09 38.22 6.36
C PHE A 64 -3.76 37.17 7.24
N ALA A 65 -4.26 37.58 8.41
CA ALA A 65 -4.95 36.68 9.32
C ALA A 65 -6.28 36.22 8.70
N LEU A 66 -6.60 34.93 8.80
CA LEU A 66 -7.88 34.36 8.36
C LEU A 66 -9.01 34.75 9.34
N ARG A 67 -9.45 36.01 9.27
CA ARG A 67 -10.52 36.56 10.09
C ARG A 67 -11.85 36.57 9.33
N GLU A 68 -12.96 36.58 10.08
CA GLU A 68 -14.30 36.66 9.51
C GLU A 68 -14.47 37.94 8.68
N ALA A 69 -15.00 37.80 7.45
CA ALA A 69 -15.28 38.88 6.52
C ALA A 69 -14.10 39.83 6.23
N ALA A 70 -12.86 39.33 6.37
CA ALA A 70 -11.64 40.12 6.22
C ALA A 70 -11.19 40.30 4.76
N PHE A 71 -11.74 39.51 3.84
CA PHE A 71 -11.33 39.52 2.43
C PHE A 71 -12.48 39.93 1.53
N MET A 72 -12.19 40.28 0.29
CA MET A 72 -13.16 40.60 -0.74
C MET A 72 -12.84 39.83 -2.03
N ILE A 73 -13.91 39.36 -2.68
CA ILE A 73 -13.88 38.79 -4.03
C ILE A 73 -14.97 39.53 -4.81
N ASP A 74 -14.61 40.09 -5.96
CA ASP A 74 -15.52 40.90 -6.80
C ASP A 74 -16.27 41.99 -6.01
N GLY A 75 -15.55 42.65 -5.09
CA GLY A 75 -16.09 43.71 -4.24
C GLY A 75 -17.03 43.25 -3.12
N LYS A 76 -17.22 41.94 -2.93
CA LYS A 76 -18.06 41.37 -1.87
C LYS A 76 -17.20 40.78 -0.76
N ARG A 77 -17.51 41.09 0.50
CA ARG A 77 -16.80 40.53 1.65
C ARG A 77 -16.99 39.02 1.74
N VAL A 78 -15.90 38.30 1.96
CA VAL A 78 -15.84 36.85 2.15
C VAL A 78 -15.00 36.51 3.37
N THR A 79 -15.25 35.35 3.96
CA THR A 79 -14.38 34.74 4.95
C THR A 79 -13.57 33.64 4.28
N LEU A 80 -12.24 33.78 4.26
CA LEU A 80 -11.38 32.73 3.72
C LEU A 80 -11.20 31.62 4.73
N GLU A 81 -11.34 30.38 4.28
CA GLU A 81 -11.06 29.18 5.06
C GLU A 81 -9.88 28.43 4.45
N ARG A 82 -9.07 27.79 5.30
CA ARG A 82 -7.93 26.99 4.82
C ARG A 82 -8.45 25.86 3.93
N ALA A 83 -7.98 25.80 2.69
CA ALA A 83 -8.28 24.68 1.81
C ALA A 83 -7.67 23.40 2.42
N VAL A 84 -8.51 22.51 2.93
CA VAL A 84 -8.08 21.17 3.37
C VAL A 84 -7.88 20.35 2.10
N ALA A 85 -6.63 19.99 1.80
CA ALA A 85 -6.38 19.05 0.71
C ALA A 85 -7.22 17.79 0.94
N PRO A 86 -7.96 17.28 -0.06
CA PRO A 86 -8.74 16.08 0.12
C PRO A 86 -7.82 14.98 0.61
N LYS A 87 -8.15 14.35 1.75
CA LYS A 87 -7.42 13.17 2.23
C LYS A 87 -7.37 12.18 1.07
N LYS A 88 -6.17 11.84 0.64
CA LYS A 88 -5.95 10.81 -0.38
C LYS A 88 -6.72 9.58 0.09
N GLN A 89 -7.75 9.19 -0.65
CA GLN A 89 -8.58 8.04 -0.31
C GLN A 89 -7.64 6.83 -0.26
N GLU A 90 -7.46 6.24 0.91
CA GLU A 90 -6.61 5.07 1.05
C GLU A 90 -7.17 3.96 0.17
N SER A 91 -6.29 3.30 -0.59
CA SER A 91 -6.68 2.19 -1.45
C SER A 91 -7.40 1.14 -0.61
N THR A 92 -8.64 0.86 -0.98
CA THR A 92 -9.44 -0.24 -0.42
C THR A 92 -8.95 -1.62 -0.90
N ARG A 93 -7.89 -1.68 -1.71
CA ARG A 93 -7.28 -2.92 -2.23
C ARG A 93 -5.95 -3.25 -1.56
N SER A 94 -5.74 -4.54 -1.27
CA SER A 94 -4.48 -5.11 -0.78
C SER A 94 -3.43 -5.21 -1.89
N ALA A 95 -2.22 -5.64 -1.55
CA ALA A 95 -1.16 -5.86 -2.53
C ALA A 95 -1.44 -7.08 -3.45
N SER A 96 -2.21 -8.07 -3.00
CA SER A 96 -2.72 -9.19 -3.81
C SER A 96 -3.90 -8.78 -4.71
N GLY A 97 -4.54 -7.64 -4.41
CA GLY A 97 -5.69 -7.11 -5.17
C GLY A 97 -7.05 -7.44 -4.56
N SER A 98 -7.10 -8.13 -3.43
CA SER A 98 -8.32 -8.32 -2.63
C SER A 98 -8.82 -7.00 -2.01
N THR A 99 -10.06 -6.98 -1.52
CA THR A 99 -10.57 -5.84 -0.75
C THR A 99 -10.03 -5.91 0.67
N LYS A 100 -9.36 -4.84 1.11
CA LYS A 100 -8.85 -4.73 2.49
C LYS A 100 -10.00 -4.76 3.48
N VAL A 101 -9.81 -5.54 4.53
CA VAL A 101 -10.69 -5.52 5.70
C VAL A 101 -10.07 -4.60 6.74
N GLU A 102 -10.75 -3.49 7.00
CA GLU A 102 -10.39 -2.55 8.07
C GLU A 102 -10.84 -3.11 9.43
N ASN A 103 -10.08 -2.83 10.50
CA ASN A 103 -10.34 -3.30 11.87
C ASN A 103 -10.30 -4.83 12.04
N LEU A 104 -9.25 -5.48 11.51
CA LEU A 104 -8.93 -6.86 11.83
C LEU A 104 -8.85 -7.05 13.36
N ARG A 105 -9.88 -7.69 13.94
CA ARG A 105 -9.73 -8.33 15.25
C ARG A 105 -8.78 -9.51 15.04
N ALA A 106 -7.75 -9.62 15.88
CA ALA A 106 -6.83 -10.75 15.85
C ALA A 106 -7.64 -12.06 15.88
N ARG A 107 -7.73 -12.74 14.75
CA ARG A 107 -8.33 -14.07 14.64
C ARG A 107 -7.28 -15.06 15.18
N THR A 108 -7.72 -16.07 15.92
CA THR A 108 -6.83 -17.18 16.28
C THR A 108 -6.24 -17.75 14.99
N ALA A 109 -4.92 -17.91 14.95
CA ALA A 109 -4.26 -18.49 13.78
C ALA A 109 -4.93 -19.83 13.45
N ARG A 110 -5.33 -20.00 12.18
CA ARG A 110 -5.76 -21.29 11.66
C ARG A 110 -4.67 -22.32 11.93
N ALA A 111 -5.09 -23.58 12.02
CA ALA A 111 -4.14 -24.66 12.15
C ALA A 111 -3.34 -24.84 10.85
N SER A 112 -3.90 -24.47 9.68
CA SER A 112 -3.25 -24.58 8.37
C SER A 112 -2.00 -23.70 8.19
N ARG A 113 -1.09 -24.13 7.31
CA ARG A 113 0.18 -23.45 7.01
C ARG A 113 0.47 -23.38 5.52
N ILE A 114 1.18 -22.33 5.11
CA ILE A 114 1.91 -22.31 3.85
C ILE A 114 3.40 -22.45 4.17
N TRP A 115 4.04 -23.42 3.53
CA TRP A 115 5.46 -23.66 3.61
C TRP A 115 6.14 -23.23 2.32
N VAL A 116 7.29 -22.59 2.44
CA VAL A 116 8.08 -22.14 1.29
C VAL A 116 9.50 -22.67 1.40
N GLU A 117 10.21 -22.73 0.28
CA GLU A 117 11.57 -23.26 0.27
C GLU A 117 12.56 -22.36 1.01
N GLY A 118 12.53 -21.05 0.72
CA GLY A 118 13.50 -20.09 1.24
C GLY A 118 12.89 -18.87 1.95
N VAL A 119 13.78 -18.08 2.56
CA VAL A 119 13.41 -16.84 3.26
C VAL A 119 12.98 -15.72 2.30
N HIS A 120 13.46 -15.74 1.05
CA HIS A 120 13.07 -14.76 0.04
C HIS A 120 11.64 -14.98 -0.43
N ASP A 121 11.25 -16.24 -0.59
CA ASP A 121 9.88 -16.68 -0.88
C ASP A 121 8.93 -16.21 0.20
N ALA A 122 9.26 -16.51 1.45
CA ALA A 122 8.45 -16.12 2.61
C ALA A 122 8.24 -14.61 2.63
N ALA A 123 9.30 -13.85 2.37
CA ALA A 123 9.26 -12.40 2.34
C ALA A 123 8.42 -11.83 1.18
N LEU A 124 8.49 -12.43 -0.03
CA LEU A 124 7.64 -12.01 -1.14
C LEU A 124 6.17 -12.37 -0.92
N VAL A 125 5.90 -13.58 -0.41
CA VAL A 125 4.55 -14.01 -0.06
C VAL A 125 3.97 -13.07 1.00
N GLU A 126 4.72 -12.77 2.05
CA GLU A 126 4.31 -11.83 3.09
C GLU A 126 4.05 -10.41 2.54
N ARG A 127 4.89 -9.93 1.62
CA ARG A 127 4.75 -8.59 1.04
C ARG A 127 3.48 -8.43 0.21
N VAL A 128 3.12 -9.45 -0.56
CA VAL A 128 1.99 -9.34 -1.50
C VAL A 128 0.69 -9.91 -0.92
N TRP A 129 0.73 -11.03 -0.21
CA TRP A 129 -0.44 -11.73 0.33
C TRP A 129 -0.55 -11.69 1.86
N GLY A 130 0.43 -11.13 2.58
CA GLY A 130 0.42 -11.15 4.05
C GLY A 130 -0.82 -10.52 4.68
N HIS A 131 -1.45 -9.53 4.03
CA HIS A 131 -2.74 -9.00 4.52
C HIS A 131 -3.82 -10.08 4.51
N ASP A 132 -4.05 -10.71 3.36
CA ASP A 132 -5.03 -11.76 3.13
C ASP A 132 -4.80 -12.96 4.06
N LEU A 133 -3.55 -13.40 4.16
CA LEU A 133 -3.18 -14.53 5.01
C LEU A 133 -3.47 -14.23 6.49
N ARG A 134 -3.28 -12.99 6.95
CA ARG A 134 -3.64 -12.60 8.33
C ARG A 134 -5.16 -12.51 8.55
N VAL A 135 -5.93 -12.10 7.54
CA VAL A 135 -7.41 -12.16 7.59
C VAL A 135 -7.87 -13.60 7.79
N GLU A 136 -7.22 -14.52 7.09
CA GLU A 136 -7.51 -15.94 7.15
C GLU A 136 -6.86 -16.66 8.35
N GLY A 137 -5.90 -16.02 9.03
CA GLY A 137 -5.15 -16.63 10.13
C GLY A 137 -4.14 -17.69 9.67
N VAL A 138 -3.72 -17.67 8.40
CA VAL A 138 -2.75 -18.60 7.83
C VAL A 138 -1.34 -18.05 8.04
N VAL A 139 -0.41 -18.92 8.44
CA VAL A 139 0.99 -18.56 8.68
C VAL A 139 1.87 -19.12 7.57
N VAL A 140 2.88 -18.34 7.17
CA VAL A 140 3.93 -18.73 6.22
C VAL A 140 5.20 -19.09 6.97
N GLU A 141 5.75 -20.28 6.72
CA GLU A 141 7.00 -20.77 7.32
C GLU A 141 7.95 -21.23 6.20
N HIS A 142 9.27 -21.14 6.39
CA HIS A 142 10.24 -21.70 5.43
C HIS A 142 10.74 -23.07 5.90
N LEU A 143 11.07 -23.97 4.96
CA LEU A 143 11.46 -25.36 5.24
C LEU A 143 12.97 -25.61 5.28
N GLU A 144 13.79 -24.59 5.00
CA GLU A 144 15.25 -24.75 4.82
C GLU A 144 15.58 -25.83 3.77
N GLY A 145 14.79 -25.88 2.70
CA GLY A 145 14.88 -26.88 1.63
C GLY A 145 13.81 -27.98 1.70
N LEU A 146 13.45 -28.51 0.53
CA LEU A 146 12.35 -29.48 0.38
C LEU A 146 12.67 -30.86 0.96
N ASP A 147 13.94 -31.19 1.17
CA ASP A 147 14.36 -32.48 1.72
C ASP A 147 13.79 -32.72 3.15
N ASN A 148 13.46 -31.65 3.88
CA ASN A 148 12.87 -31.71 5.22
C ASN A 148 11.34 -31.91 5.21
N LEU A 149 10.70 -31.91 4.04
CA LEU A 149 9.24 -31.90 3.93
C LEU A 149 8.60 -33.11 4.64
N GLY A 150 9.14 -34.31 4.46
CA GLY A 150 8.56 -35.53 5.05
C GLY A 150 8.55 -35.52 6.58
N GLU A 151 9.65 -35.13 7.21
CA GLU A 151 9.77 -35.02 8.67
C GLU A 151 8.80 -33.95 9.22
N ARG A 152 8.77 -32.77 8.57
CA ARG A 152 7.90 -31.67 8.95
C ARG A 152 6.43 -32.03 8.81
N LEU A 153 6.06 -32.79 7.77
CA LEU A 153 4.69 -33.31 7.62
C LEU A 153 4.35 -34.34 8.70
N ALA A 154 5.28 -35.19 9.11
CA ALA A 154 5.06 -36.18 10.17
C ALA A 154 4.89 -35.51 11.54
N GLU A 155 5.67 -34.47 11.84
CA GLU A 155 5.52 -33.64 13.03
C GLU A 155 4.21 -32.86 12.99
N PHE A 156 3.93 -32.22 11.85
CA PHE A 156 2.75 -31.40 11.72
C PHE A 156 1.50 -32.27 11.76
N GLN A 157 1.38 -33.38 11.06
CA GLN A 157 0.13 -34.17 10.93
C GLN A 157 -1.02 -33.35 10.31
N PRO A 158 -0.98 -33.10 8.99
CA PRO A 158 -2.06 -32.45 8.27
C PRO A 158 -3.38 -33.22 8.37
N GLY A 159 -4.50 -32.50 8.44
CA GLY A 159 -5.83 -33.06 8.67
C GLY A 159 -6.95 -32.14 8.17
N PRO A 160 -8.23 -32.54 8.35
CA PRO A 160 -9.36 -31.67 8.08
C PRO A 160 -9.27 -30.36 8.88
N GLY A 161 -9.42 -29.21 8.22
CA GLY A 161 -9.24 -27.88 8.84
C GLY A 161 -7.79 -27.53 9.23
N ARG A 162 -6.81 -28.38 8.87
CA ARG A 162 -5.38 -28.22 9.18
C ARG A 162 -4.52 -28.67 8.00
N ARG A 163 -4.56 -27.87 6.95
CA ARG A 163 -3.91 -28.18 5.67
C ARG A 163 -2.53 -27.58 5.56
N VAL A 164 -1.68 -28.19 4.74
CA VAL A 164 -0.34 -27.67 4.42
C VAL A 164 -0.27 -27.39 2.92
N GLY A 165 -0.08 -26.11 2.56
CA GLY A 165 0.33 -25.72 1.23
C GLY A 165 1.85 -25.63 1.17
N VAL A 166 2.48 -26.09 0.11
CA VAL A 166 3.94 -25.95 -0.11
C VAL A 166 4.18 -25.24 -1.43
N LEU A 167 4.97 -24.17 -1.40
CA LEU A 167 5.45 -23.45 -2.57
C LEU A 167 6.92 -23.83 -2.81
N VAL A 168 7.23 -24.27 -4.01
CA VAL A 168 8.56 -24.75 -4.39
C VAL A 168 9.10 -24.02 -5.61
N ASP A 169 10.39 -23.73 -5.62
CA ASP A 169 11.07 -23.16 -6.77
C ASP A 169 11.36 -24.25 -7.80
N HIS A 170 11.57 -23.86 -9.06
CA HIS A 170 11.92 -24.76 -10.16
C HIS A 170 11.07 -26.04 -10.31
N LEU A 171 9.77 -25.95 -10.01
CA LEU A 171 8.88 -27.11 -10.08
C LEU A 171 8.52 -27.42 -11.55
N VAL A 172 9.36 -28.24 -12.18
CA VAL A 172 9.24 -28.70 -13.57
C VAL A 172 9.14 -30.22 -13.59
N GLU A 173 8.37 -30.77 -14.53
CA GLU A 173 8.24 -32.21 -14.70
C GLU A 173 9.61 -32.90 -14.86
N GLY A 174 9.86 -33.93 -14.04
CA GLY A 174 11.11 -34.69 -14.04
C GLY A 174 12.23 -34.09 -13.17
N SER A 175 12.01 -32.94 -12.53
CA SER A 175 12.96 -32.35 -11.56
C SER A 175 13.04 -33.16 -10.26
N LYS A 176 14.04 -32.89 -9.41
CA LYS A 176 14.17 -33.55 -8.10
C LYS A 176 12.94 -33.25 -7.23
N GLU A 177 12.49 -32.01 -7.29
CA GLU A 177 11.36 -31.44 -6.57
C GLU A 177 10.05 -32.14 -6.97
N SER A 178 9.84 -32.41 -8.26
CA SER A 178 8.66 -33.16 -8.74
C SER A 178 8.58 -34.57 -8.14
N ARG A 179 9.72 -35.22 -7.85
CA ARG A 179 9.74 -36.56 -7.22
C ARG A 179 9.41 -36.51 -5.73
N LEU A 180 9.85 -35.47 -5.03
CA LEU A 180 9.62 -35.27 -3.59
C LEU A 180 8.16 -34.92 -3.26
N THR A 181 7.36 -34.59 -4.27
CA THR A 181 5.94 -34.23 -4.12
C THR A 181 4.99 -35.37 -4.50
N THR A 182 5.53 -36.51 -4.93
CA THR A 182 4.75 -37.70 -5.26
C THR A 182 4.31 -38.41 -3.98
N SER A 183 3.03 -38.81 -3.90
CA SER A 183 2.45 -39.57 -2.77
C SER A 183 2.22 -38.78 -1.46
N LEU A 184 1.79 -37.53 -1.56
CA LEU A 184 1.34 -36.75 -0.40
C LEU A 184 -0.14 -37.01 -0.07
N GLY A 185 -0.50 -36.89 1.21
CA GLY A 185 -1.89 -37.07 1.67
C GLY A 185 -2.81 -35.94 1.19
N GLU A 186 -4.13 -36.17 1.25
CA GLU A 186 -5.16 -35.26 0.72
C GLU A 186 -5.15 -33.85 1.34
N HIS A 187 -4.55 -33.68 2.53
CA HIS A 187 -4.45 -32.41 3.24
C HIS A 187 -3.13 -31.66 2.97
N VAL A 188 -2.38 -32.08 1.95
CA VAL A 188 -1.15 -31.43 1.50
C VAL A 188 -1.25 -31.10 0.02
N LEU A 189 -1.00 -29.84 -0.34
CA LEU A 189 -0.92 -29.40 -1.72
C LEU A 189 0.45 -28.82 -1.98
N VAL A 190 1.11 -29.28 -3.04
CA VAL A 190 2.36 -28.67 -3.51
C VAL A 190 2.13 -27.95 -4.83
N THR A 191 2.58 -26.71 -4.87
CA THR A 191 2.62 -25.89 -6.07
C THR A 191 4.02 -25.32 -6.23
N GLY A 192 4.27 -24.67 -7.35
CA GLY A 192 5.55 -24.05 -7.59
C GLY A 192 5.54 -23.24 -8.86
N HIS A 193 6.72 -22.71 -9.19
CA HIS A 193 6.93 -21.94 -10.40
C HIS A 193 8.14 -22.47 -11.18
N PRO A 194 8.22 -22.19 -12.50
CA PRO A 194 9.26 -22.77 -13.35
C PRO A 194 10.64 -22.10 -13.17
N TYR A 195 10.70 -21.00 -12.41
CA TYR A 195 11.90 -20.19 -12.24
C TYR A 195 12.97 -20.87 -11.40
N ILE A 196 14.23 -20.52 -11.65
CA ILE A 196 15.37 -21.07 -10.90
C ILE A 196 15.35 -20.60 -9.44
N ASP A 197 14.91 -19.36 -9.22
CA ASP A 197 14.79 -18.74 -7.91
C ASP A 197 13.63 -17.73 -7.94
N VAL A 198 13.00 -17.50 -6.79
CA VAL A 198 11.91 -16.53 -6.65
C VAL A 198 12.24 -15.11 -7.14
N TRP A 199 13.52 -14.71 -7.21
CA TRP A 199 13.91 -13.43 -7.82
C TRP A 199 13.42 -13.33 -9.27
N GLU A 200 13.58 -14.39 -10.05
CA GLU A 200 13.19 -14.45 -11.46
C GLU A 200 11.67 -14.40 -11.65
N ALA A 201 10.90 -14.69 -10.59
CA ALA A 201 9.46 -14.51 -10.58
C ALA A 201 9.01 -13.04 -10.48
N VAL A 202 9.92 -12.11 -10.20
CA VAL A 202 9.65 -10.66 -10.27
C VAL A 202 9.79 -10.19 -11.72
N ARG A 203 8.83 -9.42 -12.22
CA ARG A 203 8.85 -8.92 -13.61
C ARG A 203 10.11 -8.08 -13.86
N PRO A 204 10.82 -8.29 -14.99
CA PRO A 204 11.99 -7.48 -15.35
C PRO A 204 11.74 -5.95 -15.27
N LYS A 205 10.57 -5.52 -15.73
CA LYS A 205 10.16 -4.11 -15.70
C LYS A 205 10.08 -3.54 -14.28
N ALA A 206 9.67 -4.34 -13.28
CA ALA A 206 9.58 -3.89 -11.90
C ALA A 206 10.98 -3.57 -11.32
N VAL A 207 11.96 -4.45 -11.60
CA VAL A 207 13.35 -4.29 -11.15
C VAL A 207 14.21 -3.38 -12.06
N GLY A 208 13.63 -2.87 -13.15
CA GLY A 208 14.28 -1.92 -14.06
C GLY A 208 15.25 -2.56 -15.07
N ILE A 209 15.06 -3.84 -15.41
CA ILE A 209 15.88 -4.56 -16.39
C ILE A 209 15.06 -4.98 -17.61
N ALA A 210 15.72 -5.16 -18.76
CA ALA A 210 15.05 -5.60 -19.98
C ALA A 210 14.57 -7.07 -19.89
N ALA A 211 15.41 -7.93 -19.33
CA ALA A 211 15.13 -9.33 -19.05
C ALA A 211 16.11 -9.84 -17.97
N TRP A 212 15.75 -10.92 -17.28
CA TRP A 212 16.67 -11.61 -16.38
C TRP A 212 17.85 -12.20 -17.17
N PRO A 213 19.11 -11.98 -16.74
CA PRO A 213 20.27 -12.62 -17.36
C PRO A 213 20.20 -14.14 -17.28
N LYS A 214 20.71 -14.83 -18.31
CA LYS A 214 20.84 -16.28 -18.31
C LYS A 214 22.17 -16.68 -17.69
N ILE A 215 22.12 -17.28 -16.51
CA ILE A 215 23.32 -17.75 -15.82
C ILE A 215 23.63 -19.20 -16.24
N PRO A 216 24.88 -19.51 -16.64
CA PRO A 216 25.27 -20.87 -16.99
C PRO A 216 25.05 -21.86 -15.85
N ARG A 217 24.75 -23.12 -16.20
CA ARG A 217 24.65 -24.20 -15.20
C ARG A 217 26.00 -24.41 -14.50
N GLY A 218 25.95 -24.71 -13.21
CA GLY A 218 27.13 -24.93 -12.37
C GLY A 218 27.64 -23.67 -11.66
N GLU A 219 27.08 -22.51 -11.98
CA GLU A 219 27.30 -21.27 -11.24
C GLU A 219 26.17 -21.01 -10.25
N ASP A 220 26.50 -20.42 -9.08
CA ASP A 220 25.48 -19.90 -8.16
C ASP A 220 24.65 -18.81 -8.85
N TRP A 221 23.37 -19.07 -9.03
CA TRP A 221 22.49 -18.24 -9.85
C TRP A 221 22.41 -16.80 -9.30
N LYS A 222 22.26 -16.60 -7.99
CA LYS A 222 22.15 -15.28 -7.37
C LYS A 222 23.43 -14.46 -7.54
N THR A 223 24.59 -15.09 -7.36
CA THR A 223 25.89 -14.45 -7.56
C THR A 223 26.09 -14.07 -9.03
N GLY A 224 25.75 -14.97 -9.96
CA GLY A 224 25.80 -14.70 -11.39
C GLY A 224 24.94 -13.51 -11.79
N ILE A 225 23.69 -13.47 -11.33
CA ILE A 225 22.76 -12.36 -11.59
C ILE A 225 23.32 -11.03 -11.07
N CYS A 226 23.82 -11.00 -9.84
CA CYS A 226 24.38 -9.77 -9.26
C CYS A 226 25.62 -9.30 -10.01
N ARG A 227 26.45 -10.23 -10.53
CA ARG A 227 27.60 -9.89 -11.37
C ARG A 227 27.17 -9.30 -12.71
N GLU A 228 26.26 -9.95 -13.43
CA GLU A 228 25.79 -9.50 -14.74
C GLU A 228 25.08 -8.14 -14.69
N LEU A 229 24.33 -7.87 -13.62
CA LEU A 229 23.58 -6.63 -13.44
C LEU A 229 24.34 -5.55 -12.65
N GLY A 230 25.53 -5.85 -12.14
CA GLY A 230 26.32 -4.92 -11.34
C GLY A 230 25.67 -4.55 -9.99
N TRP A 231 24.87 -5.44 -9.41
CA TRP A 231 24.13 -5.19 -8.17
C TRP A 231 24.93 -5.45 -6.88
N GLY A 232 26.18 -5.90 -7.00
CA GLY A 232 27.04 -6.17 -5.84
C GLY A 232 26.83 -7.58 -5.28
N THR A 233 26.55 -7.70 -3.97
CA THR A 233 26.38 -9.01 -3.33
C THR A 233 24.96 -9.55 -3.51
N PRO A 234 24.71 -10.87 -3.34
CA PRO A 234 23.35 -11.41 -3.29
C PRO A 234 22.42 -10.73 -2.27
N LYS A 235 22.98 -10.20 -1.18
CA LYS A 235 22.21 -9.43 -0.19
C LYS A 235 21.76 -8.08 -0.74
N ASP A 236 22.61 -7.43 -1.53
CA ASP A 236 22.29 -6.15 -2.17
C ASP A 236 21.30 -6.35 -3.32
N GLY A 237 21.51 -7.38 -4.14
CA GLY A 237 20.55 -7.82 -5.15
C GLY A 237 19.18 -8.12 -4.56
N TRP A 238 19.12 -8.83 -3.42
CA TRP A 238 17.84 -9.09 -2.76
C TRP A 238 17.12 -7.81 -2.34
N ARG A 239 17.82 -6.85 -1.74
CA ARG A 239 17.21 -5.57 -1.35
C ARG A 239 16.66 -4.83 -2.56
N HIS A 240 17.35 -4.88 -3.70
CA HIS A 240 16.89 -4.29 -4.96
C HIS A 240 15.61 -4.97 -5.47
N VAL A 241 15.62 -6.30 -5.57
CA VAL A 241 14.47 -7.11 -6.00
C VAL A 241 13.28 -6.89 -5.08
N TYR A 242 13.46 -7.09 -3.78
CA TYR A 242 12.40 -6.91 -2.78
C TYR A 242 11.85 -5.48 -2.79
N GLY A 243 12.73 -4.47 -2.90
CA GLY A 243 12.34 -3.06 -2.96
C GLY A 243 11.44 -2.71 -4.14
N SER A 244 11.57 -3.42 -5.26
CA SER A 244 10.82 -3.16 -6.49
C SER A 244 9.36 -3.65 -6.46
N VAL A 245 9.04 -4.64 -5.63
CA VAL A 245 7.71 -5.27 -5.61
C VAL A 245 6.77 -4.44 -4.76
N SER A 246 5.62 -4.02 -5.28
CA SER A 246 4.61 -3.32 -4.49
C SER A 246 3.28 -4.07 -4.46
N THR A 247 2.93 -4.75 -5.56
CA THR A 247 1.69 -5.51 -5.70
C THR A 247 1.92 -6.77 -6.51
N PHE A 248 0.92 -7.65 -6.58
CA PHE A 248 0.94 -8.84 -7.44
C PHE A 248 1.27 -8.53 -8.90
N ARG A 249 1.00 -7.31 -9.38
CA ARG A 249 1.28 -6.90 -10.78
C ARG A 249 2.77 -6.88 -11.11
N ASP A 250 3.62 -6.79 -10.09
CA ASP A 250 5.07 -6.79 -10.23
C ASP A 250 5.63 -8.22 -10.32
N LEU A 251 4.78 -9.23 -10.20
CA LEU A 251 5.13 -10.65 -10.25
C LEU A 251 4.66 -11.30 -11.55
N GLU A 252 5.37 -12.35 -11.95
CA GLU A 252 5.00 -13.19 -13.07
C GLU A 252 3.83 -14.12 -12.74
N ALA A 253 3.01 -14.40 -13.75
CA ALA A 253 1.77 -15.16 -13.59
C ALA A 253 1.94 -16.56 -12.97
N PRO A 254 3.01 -17.34 -13.26
CA PRO A 254 3.21 -18.65 -12.65
C PRO A 254 3.30 -18.62 -11.12
N LEU A 255 4.04 -17.66 -10.53
CA LEU A 255 4.14 -17.52 -9.08
C LEU A 255 2.79 -17.09 -8.49
N ILE A 256 2.12 -16.12 -9.10
CA ILE A 256 0.80 -15.65 -8.64
C ILE A 256 -0.17 -16.84 -8.59
N GLY A 257 -0.31 -17.56 -9.71
CA GLY A 257 -1.23 -18.69 -9.78
C GLY A 257 -0.89 -19.82 -8.82
N ALA A 258 0.40 -20.05 -8.53
CA ALA A 258 0.82 -21.02 -7.52
C ALA A 258 0.36 -20.62 -6.11
N VAL A 259 0.65 -19.38 -5.70
CA VAL A 259 0.27 -18.86 -4.38
C VAL A 259 -1.25 -18.80 -4.20
N GLU A 260 -2.00 -18.33 -5.20
CA GLU A 260 -3.48 -18.28 -5.12
C GLU A 260 -4.07 -19.68 -4.88
N ARG A 261 -3.60 -20.71 -5.61
CA ARG A 261 -4.04 -22.09 -5.39
C ARG A 261 -3.72 -22.59 -3.97
N LEU A 262 -2.58 -22.20 -3.41
CA LEU A 262 -2.24 -22.54 -2.02
C LEU A 262 -3.17 -21.84 -1.04
N VAL A 263 -3.45 -20.55 -1.25
CA VAL A 263 -4.37 -19.77 -0.40
C VAL A 263 -5.75 -20.41 -0.41
N ASP A 264 -6.31 -20.69 -1.59
CA ASP A 264 -7.61 -21.36 -1.72
C ASP A 264 -7.61 -22.71 -0.98
N PHE A 265 -6.57 -23.52 -1.17
CA PHE A 265 -6.47 -24.84 -0.55
C PHE A 265 -6.41 -24.77 0.98
N VAL A 266 -5.59 -23.89 1.56
CA VAL A 266 -5.40 -23.84 3.02
C VAL A 266 -6.54 -23.14 3.76
N THR A 267 -7.40 -22.42 3.03
CA THR A 267 -8.55 -21.68 3.56
C THR A 267 -9.90 -22.38 3.36
N GLU A 268 -9.93 -23.44 2.54
CA GLU A 268 -11.06 -24.35 2.41
C GLU A 268 -11.45 -24.93 3.78
N VAL A 269 -12.76 -24.94 4.08
CA VAL A 269 -13.36 -25.38 5.35
C VAL A 269 -13.75 -26.84 5.26
#